data_AF-A0A3C1UX35-F1
#
_entry.id   AF-A0A3C1UX35-F1
#
_cell.length_a   1.000
_cell.length_b   1.000
_cell.length_c   1.000
_cell.angle_alpha   90.00
_cell.angle_beta   90.00
_cell.angle_gamma   90.00
#
_symmetry.space_group_name_H-M   'P 1'
#
loop_
_entity.id
_entity.type
_entity.pdbx_description
1 polymer ?
#
loop_
_entity_poly.entity_id
_entity_poly.type
_entity_poly.pdbx_seq_one_letter_code
_entity_poly.pdbx_strand_id
1 'polypeptide(L)'
;MRFLKITFLAACCLLLSACSSFQFNLTDLMQAPKLSEDQAEIYEALTDAVGVSDVQLKYPKSGAYRSAFVMFDLDADGEKEALVFYNMPSWGGNVRIMILDHQQEKWVSVYDAVGEGTDITEVDFRILTSSGRYCLM
;
A
#
# COMPACT_ATOMS: atom_id res chain seq x y z
N MET A 1 23.81 -36.79 48.59
CA MET A 1 22.85 -37.15 47.50
C MET A 1 21.39 -36.75 47.76
N ARG A 2 20.88 -36.68 49.01
CA ARG A 2 19.48 -36.25 49.30
C ARG A 2 19.24 -34.75 49.05
N PHE A 3 20.19 -33.88 49.40
CA PHE A 3 20.06 -32.43 49.20
C PHE A 3 20.09 -32.02 47.72
N LEU A 4 20.89 -32.68 46.87
CA LEU A 4 20.97 -32.39 45.43
C LEU A 4 19.64 -32.64 44.70
N LYS A 5 18.88 -33.65 45.13
CA LYS A 5 17.54 -33.96 44.57
C LYS A 5 16.52 -32.88 44.94
N ILE A 6 16.62 -32.31 46.14
CA ILE A 6 15.73 -31.23 46.61
C ILE A 6 16.04 -29.93 45.87
N THR A 7 17.33 -29.62 45.64
CA THR A 7 17.74 -28.44 44.88
C THR A 7 17.29 -28.53 43.41
N PHE A 8 17.37 -29.71 42.80
CA PHE A 8 16.92 -29.93 41.42
C PHE A 8 15.39 -29.83 41.28
N LEU A 9 14.63 -30.38 42.24
CA LEU A 9 13.17 -30.28 42.25
C LEU A 9 12.70 -28.84 42.46
N ALA A 10 13.37 -28.08 43.35
CA ALA A 10 13.08 -26.66 43.57
C ALA A 10 13.38 -25.79 42.35
N ALA A 11 14.47 -26.08 41.62
CA ALA A 11 14.79 -25.40 40.36
C ALA A 11 13.73 -25.69 39.27
N CYS A 12 13.21 -26.92 39.23
CA CYS A 12 12.15 -27.29 38.28
C CYS A 12 10.82 -26.59 38.61
N CYS A 13 10.47 -26.42 39.88
CA CYS A 13 9.26 -25.68 40.30
C CYS A 13 9.32 -24.16 40.01
N LEU A 14 10.52 -23.57 39.96
CA LEU A 14 10.70 -22.17 39.58
C LEU A 14 10.44 -21.94 38.07
N LEU A 15 10.69 -22.94 37.23
CA LEU A 15 10.41 -22.87 35.78
C LEU A 15 8.92 -22.97 35.45
N LEU A 16 8.10 -23.57 36.32
CA LEU A 16 6.64 -23.62 36.14
C LEU A 16 5.90 -22.38 36.67
N SER A 17 6.60 -21.49 37.39
CA SER A 17 6.01 -20.25 37.93
C SER A 17 6.13 -19.04 36.97
N ALA A 18 6.61 -19.24 35.74
CA ALA A 18 6.65 -18.22 34.70
C ALA A 18 5.26 -17.97 34.08
N CYS A 19 4.28 -17.59 34.92
CA CYS A 19 2.99 -17.03 34.50
C CYS A 19 3.04 -15.50 34.55
N SER A 20 4.24 -14.91 34.40
CA SER A 20 4.38 -13.48 34.19
C SER A 20 3.96 -13.17 32.77
N SER A 21 2.67 -12.86 32.61
CA SER A 21 2.19 -11.81 31.71
C SER A 21 2.90 -11.78 30.35
N PHE A 22 2.74 -12.84 29.57
CA PHE A 22 2.82 -12.72 28.11
C PHE A 22 1.63 -11.86 27.66
N GLN A 23 1.77 -10.54 27.83
CA GLN A 23 0.93 -9.57 27.15
C GLN A 23 1.30 -9.67 25.67
N PHE A 24 0.60 -10.55 24.94
CA PHE A 24 0.45 -10.32 23.51
C PHE A 24 -0.17 -8.94 23.39
N ASN A 25 0.63 -7.96 22.97
CA ASN A 25 0.10 -6.66 22.57
C ASN A 25 -0.84 -6.95 21.41
N LEU A 26 -2.15 -6.95 21.65
CA LEU A 26 -3.18 -7.14 20.62
C LEU A 26 -3.03 -6.13 19.47
N THR A 27 -2.39 -4.99 19.74
CA THR A 27 -1.97 -3.98 18.75
C THR A 27 -0.96 -4.50 17.73
N ASP A 28 -0.10 -5.47 18.08
CA ASP A 28 0.85 -6.08 17.16
C ASP A 28 0.21 -7.14 16.25
N LEU A 29 -0.98 -7.64 16.63
CA LEU A 29 -1.84 -8.45 15.77
C LEU A 29 -2.59 -7.59 14.72
N MET A 30 -2.60 -6.26 14.93
CA MET A 30 -3.24 -5.27 14.07
C MET A 30 -2.16 -4.48 13.30
N GLN A 31 -1.15 -5.16 12.74
CA GLN A 31 -0.23 -4.49 11.82
C GLN A 31 -0.99 -4.03 10.58
N ALA A 32 -0.86 -2.74 10.29
CA ALA A 32 -1.35 -2.19 9.03
C ALA A 32 -0.76 -3.00 7.87
N PRO A 33 -1.55 -3.29 6.82
CA PRO A 33 -1.05 -3.99 5.65
C PRO A 33 0.16 -3.21 5.12
N LYS A 34 1.31 -3.89 5.08
CA LYS A 34 2.49 -3.36 4.41
C LYS A 34 2.21 -3.41 2.91
N LEU A 35 2.68 -2.39 2.19
CA LEU A 35 2.69 -2.42 0.73
C LEU A 35 3.42 -3.69 0.27
N SER A 36 2.92 -4.35 -0.77
CA SER A 36 3.69 -5.40 -1.44
C SER A 36 4.99 -4.80 -2.01
N GLU A 37 5.97 -5.64 -2.35
CA GLU A 37 7.24 -5.17 -2.93
C GLU A 37 7.00 -4.28 -4.16
N ASP A 38 6.16 -4.72 -5.09
CA ASP A 38 5.76 -3.92 -6.27
C ASP A 38 5.13 -2.57 -5.88
N GLN A 39 4.24 -2.55 -4.88
CA GLN A 39 3.58 -1.32 -4.43
C GLN A 39 4.56 -0.37 -3.74
N ALA A 40 5.58 -0.90 -3.06
CA ALA A 40 6.62 -0.10 -2.44
C ALA A 40 7.48 0.59 -3.49
N GLU A 41 7.86 -0.13 -4.56
CA GLU A 41 8.62 0.44 -5.67
C GLU A 41 7.82 1.51 -6.44
N ILE A 42 6.54 1.24 -6.71
CA ILE A 42 5.61 2.20 -7.32
C ILE A 42 5.46 3.45 -6.43
N TYR A 43 5.36 3.25 -5.10
CA TYR A 43 5.26 4.36 -4.15
C TYR A 43 6.55 5.19 -4.11
N GLU A 44 7.73 4.55 -4.15
CA GLU A 44 9.02 5.24 -4.23
C GLU A 44 9.09 6.09 -5.50
N ALA A 45 8.74 5.52 -6.66
CA ALA A 45 8.70 6.23 -7.94
C ALA A 45 7.71 7.41 -7.93
N LEU A 46 6.54 7.26 -7.29
CA LEU A 46 5.61 8.36 -7.07
C LEU A 46 6.27 9.48 -6.24
N THR A 47 6.86 9.14 -5.09
CA THR A 47 7.46 10.15 -4.22
C THR A 47 8.64 10.87 -4.86
N ASP A 48 9.43 10.15 -5.67
CA ASP A 48 10.54 10.70 -6.43
C ASP A 48 10.06 11.65 -7.55
N ALA A 49 9.01 11.26 -8.28
CA ALA A 49 8.43 12.07 -9.34
C ALA A 49 7.80 13.37 -8.79
N VAL A 50 7.20 13.29 -7.61
CA VAL A 50 6.54 14.43 -6.94
C VAL A 50 7.55 15.35 -6.23
N GLY A 51 8.64 14.79 -5.69
CA GLY A 51 9.72 15.56 -5.05
C GLY A 51 9.38 16.13 -3.67
N VAL A 52 8.22 15.80 -3.09
CA VAL A 52 7.80 16.20 -1.74
C VAL A 52 7.25 15.01 -0.95
N SER A 53 7.33 15.09 0.38
CA SER A 53 7.07 13.95 1.27
C SER A 53 5.70 13.93 1.93
N ASP A 54 4.77 14.84 1.59
CA ASP A 54 3.42 14.92 2.19
C ASP A 54 2.34 14.20 1.35
N VAL A 55 2.76 13.26 0.50
CA VAL A 55 1.89 12.37 -0.27
C VAL A 55 0.98 11.57 0.66
N GLN A 56 -0.32 11.60 0.37
CA GLN A 56 -1.35 10.83 1.07
C GLN A 56 -2.13 9.99 0.05
N LEU A 57 -2.08 8.67 0.20
CA LEU A 57 -2.78 7.76 -0.71
C LEU A 57 -4.29 7.86 -0.55
N LYS A 58 -5.01 7.85 -1.68
CA LYS A 58 -6.46 7.95 -1.76
C LYS A 58 -7.07 6.66 -2.28
N TYR A 59 -8.04 6.13 -1.55
CA TYR A 59 -8.64 4.83 -1.82
C TYR A 59 -10.08 5.01 -2.31
N PRO A 60 -10.44 4.46 -3.48
CA PRO A 60 -11.82 4.47 -3.96
C PRO A 60 -12.77 3.80 -2.96
N LYS A 61 -13.90 4.45 -2.69
CA LYS A 61 -14.87 4.02 -1.67
C LYS A 61 -15.65 2.77 -2.08
N SER A 62 -15.79 2.53 -3.39
CA SER A 62 -16.61 1.47 -3.97
C SER A 62 -16.06 0.99 -5.32
N GLY A 63 -16.81 0.11 -5.99
CA GLY A 63 -16.38 -0.52 -7.25
C GLY A 63 -15.42 -1.69 -7.08
N ALA A 64 -14.84 -2.11 -8.21
CA ALA A 64 -13.91 -3.24 -8.29
C ALA A 64 -12.48 -2.85 -7.91
N TYR A 65 -12.08 -1.62 -8.19
CA TYR A 65 -10.73 -1.10 -7.93
C TYR A 65 -10.72 -0.23 -6.68
N ARG A 66 -10.42 -0.82 -5.52
CA ARG A 66 -10.48 -0.14 -4.20
C ARG A 66 -9.12 0.17 -3.58
N SER A 67 -8.06 -0.25 -4.25
CA SER A 67 -6.69 0.07 -3.86
C SER A 67 -6.31 1.47 -4.38
N ALA A 68 -5.43 2.16 -3.67
CA ALA A 68 -4.80 3.38 -4.17
C ALA A 68 -3.84 3.09 -5.34
N PHE A 69 -3.38 1.85 -5.46
CA PHE A 69 -2.59 1.33 -6.57
C PHE A 69 -3.46 0.42 -7.44
N VAL A 70 -3.64 0.77 -8.70
CA VAL A 70 -4.39 -0.03 -9.67
C VAL A 70 -3.48 -0.37 -10.84
N MET A 71 -3.36 -1.66 -11.16
CA MET A 71 -2.59 -2.14 -12.31
C MET A 71 -3.54 -2.41 -13.47
N PHE A 72 -3.39 -1.70 -14.57
CA PHE A 72 -4.27 -1.82 -15.72
C PHE A 72 -3.50 -1.53 -17.01
N ASP A 73 -3.71 -2.35 -18.04
CA ASP A 73 -3.16 -2.17 -19.38
C ASP A 73 -4.00 -1.10 -20.11
N LEU A 74 -3.53 0.16 -20.04
CA LEU A 74 -4.27 1.33 -20.51
C LEU A 74 -4.20 1.50 -22.02
N ASP A 75 -3.07 1.14 -22.62
CA ASP A 75 -2.80 1.37 -24.04
C ASP A 75 -2.92 0.11 -24.92
N ALA A 76 -3.22 -1.03 -24.29
CA ALA A 76 -3.44 -2.34 -24.90
C ALA A 76 -2.18 -2.95 -25.54
N ASP A 77 -1.00 -2.67 -24.99
CA ASP A 77 0.27 -3.26 -25.42
C ASP A 77 0.60 -4.61 -24.75
N GLY A 78 -0.16 -4.97 -23.70
CA GLY A 78 -0.03 -6.22 -22.94
C GLY A 78 0.77 -6.09 -21.64
N GLU A 79 1.46 -4.98 -21.42
CA GLU A 79 2.03 -4.60 -20.13
C GLU A 79 1.01 -3.77 -19.34
N LYS A 80 1.19 -3.66 -18.01
CA LYS A 80 0.25 -2.91 -17.16
C LYS A 80 0.92 -1.69 -16.59
N GLU A 81 0.30 -0.54 -16.80
CA GLU A 81 0.65 0.66 -16.07
C GLU A 81 0.11 0.64 -14.64
N ALA A 82 0.84 1.32 -13.76
CA ALA A 82 0.43 1.57 -12.39
C ALA A 82 -0.26 2.94 -12.30
N LEU A 83 -1.53 2.92 -11.91
CA LEU A 83 -2.30 4.12 -11.59
C LEU A 83 -2.29 4.30 -10.08
N VAL A 84 -1.78 5.45 -9.62
CA VAL A 84 -1.69 5.78 -8.21
C VAL A 84 -2.55 6.98 -7.89
N PHE A 85 -3.47 6.78 -6.96
CA PHE A 85 -4.38 7.78 -6.47
C PHE A 85 -3.86 8.38 -5.17
N TYR A 86 -3.69 9.69 -5.15
CA TYR A 86 -3.12 10.38 -4.00
C TYR A 86 -3.66 11.80 -3.88
N ASN A 87 -3.38 12.46 -2.77
CA ASN A 87 -3.47 13.90 -2.67
C ASN A 87 -2.28 14.43 -1.89
N MET A 88 -2.13 15.75 -1.92
CA MET A 88 -1.15 16.45 -1.11
C MET A 88 -1.80 17.66 -0.45
N PRO A 89 -1.81 17.74 0.88
CA PRO A 89 -2.33 18.90 1.59
C PRO A 89 -1.64 20.20 1.16
N SER A 90 -0.33 20.16 0.88
CA SER A 90 0.42 21.32 0.38
C SER A 90 -0.06 21.83 -0.98
N TRP A 91 -0.71 20.99 -1.80
CA TRP A 91 -1.21 21.32 -3.14
C TRP A 91 -2.74 21.48 -3.19
N GLY A 92 -3.36 21.79 -2.05
CA GLY A 92 -4.80 22.05 -1.95
C GLY A 92 -5.66 20.83 -1.59
N GLY A 93 -5.06 19.64 -1.48
CA GLY A 93 -5.74 18.44 -0.97
C GLY A 93 -6.70 17.76 -1.94
N ASN A 94 -6.86 18.28 -3.17
CA ASN A 94 -7.55 17.60 -4.26
C ASN A 94 -6.87 16.27 -4.60
N VAL A 95 -7.69 15.30 -5.01
CA VAL A 95 -7.21 14.02 -5.54
C VAL A 95 -6.43 14.28 -6.81
N ARG A 96 -5.33 13.55 -6.94
CA ARG A 96 -4.49 13.48 -8.10
C ARG A 96 -4.36 12.03 -8.51
N ILE A 97 -4.05 11.85 -9.78
CA ILE A 97 -3.69 10.56 -10.33
C ILE A 97 -2.34 10.68 -11.02
N MET A 98 -1.44 9.77 -10.67
CA MET A 98 -0.21 9.54 -11.39
C MET A 98 -0.29 8.21 -12.13
N ILE A 99 0.09 8.21 -13.41
CA ILE A 99 0.27 7.01 -14.21
C ILE A 99 1.77 6.78 -14.33
N LEU A 100 2.20 5.60 -13.91
CA LEU A 100 3.58 5.12 -13.97
C LEU A 100 3.63 3.96 -14.95
N ASP A 101 4.64 3.98 -15.81
CA ASP A 101 4.93 2.92 -16.77
C ASP A 101 6.22 2.19 -16.35
N HIS A 102 6.29 0.89 -16.57
CA HIS A 102 7.44 0.08 -16.18
C HIS A 102 8.44 -0.01 -17.34
N GLN A 103 9.43 0.89 -17.32
CA GLN A 103 10.44 1.02 -18.36
C GLN A 103 11.82 0.68 -17.80
N GLN A 104 12.55 -0.21 -18.49
CA GLN A 104 13.95 -0.54 -18.13
C GLN A 104 14.11 -0.97 -16.66
N GLU A 105 13.22 -1.85 -16.16
CA GLU A 105 13.22 -2.36 -14.78
C GLU A 105 12.93 -1.30 -13.71
N LYS A 106 12.24 -0.21 -14.07
CA LYS A 106 11.85 0.85 -13.15
C LYS A 106 10.50 1.44 -13.49
N TRP A 107 9.77 1.88 -12.47
CA TRP A 107 8.59 2.70 -12.64
C TRP A 107 8.94 4.15 -12.96
N VAL A 108 8.36 4.69 -14.04
CA VAL A 108 8.61 6.06 -14.52
C VAL A 108 7.28 6.78 -14.67
N SER A 109 7.20 8.01 -14.15
CA SER A 109 5.99 8.83 -14.27
C SER A 109 5.82 9.31 -15.71
N VAL A 110 4.72 8.89 -16.35
CA VAL A 110 4.37 9.28 -17.72
C VAL A 110 3.24 10.30 -17.76
N TYR A 111 2.43 10.38 -16.70
CA TYR A 111 1.32 11.32 -16.60
C TYR A 111 0.98 11.66 -15.15
N ASP A 112 0.66 12.92 -14.87
CA ASP A 112 0.07 13.38 -13.61
C ASP A 112 -1.07 14.37 -13.90
N ALA A 113 -2.20 14.19 -13.22
CA ALA A 113 -3.33 15.09 -13.33
C ALA A 113 -4.04 15.29 -11.98
N VAL A 114 -4.59 16.50 -11.81
CA VAL A 114 -5.44 16.85 -10.66
C VAL A 114 -6.91 16.68 -11.02
N GLY A 115 -7.66 16.05 -10.12
CA GLY A 115 -9.12 15.97 -10.17
C GLY A 115 -9.78 17.11 -9.40
N GLU A 116 -11.06 17.33 -9.65
CA GLU A 116 -11.83 18.40 -9.00
C GLU A 116 -12.25 18.07 -7.56
N GLY A 117 -12.30 16.78 -7.21
CA GLY A 117 -12.72 16.29 -5.89
C GLY A 117 -11.58 16.07 -4.91
N THR A 118 -11.92 15.89 -3.63
CA THR A 118 -10.99 15.52 -2.54
C THR A 118 -11.05 14.04 -2.16
N ASP A 119 -11.96 13.27 -2.77
CA ASP A 119 -12.13 11.83 -2.57
C ASP A 119 -12.50 11.13 -3.89
N ILE A 120 -12.35 9.81 -3.90
CA ILE A 120 -12.70 8.95 -5.03
C ILE A 120 -13.86 8.04 -4.63
N THR A 121 -14.94 8.07 -5.41
CA THR A 121 -16.11 7.22 -5.16
C THR A 121 -15.89 5.83 -5.73
N GLU A 122 -15.46 5.76 -6.98
CA GLU A 122 -15.29 4.56 -7.78
C GLU A 122 -14.27 4.86 -8.88
N VAL A 123 -13.65 3.81 -9.40
CA VAL A 123 -12.73 3.85 -10.54
C VAL A 123 -13.27 2.86 -11.57
N ASP A 124 -13.41 3.31 -12.82
CA ASP A 124 -13.87 2.46 -13.91
C ASP A 124 -13.05 2.71 -15.19
N PHE A 125 -12.80 1.64 -15.95
CA PHE A 125 -12.08 1.70 -17.22
C PHE A 125 -13.04 1.42 -18.37
N ARG A 126 -13.10 2.34 -19.33
CA ARG A 126 -14.00 2.25 -20.48
C ARG A 126 -13.32 2.74 -21.75
N ILE A 127 -13.54 2.02 -22.85
CA ILE A 127 -13.17 2.50 -24.18
C ILE A 127 -14.24 3.52 -24.61
N LEU A 128 -13.88 4.80 -24.67
CA LEU A 128 -14.78 5.88 -25.07
C LEU A 128 -14.59 6.31 -26.53
N THR A 129 -13.55 5.82 -27.20
CA THR A 129 -13.20 6.22 -28.57
C THR A 129 -13.09 5.01 -29.50
N SER A 130 -13.21 5.25 -30.80
CA SER A 130 -12.99 4.21 -31.83
C SER A 130 -11.53 3.74 -31.94
N SER A 131 -10.61 4.35 -31.19
CA SER A 131 -9.18 3.96 -31.17
C SER A 131 -8.93 2.66 -30.41
N GLY A 132 -9.88 2.21 -29.57
CA GLY A 132 -9.72 1.02 -28.73
C GLY A 132 -8.97 1.27 -27.42
N ARG A 133 -8.46 2.49 -27.17
CA ARG A 133 -7.77 2.84 -25.92
C ARG A 133 -8.73 3.01 -24.75
N TYR A 134 -8.30 2.59 -23.57
CA TYR A 134 -9.08 2.75 -22.34
C TYR A 134 -8.99 4.20 -21.84
N CYS A 135 -10.14 4.72 -21.39
CA CYS A 135 -10.25 5.93 -20.61
C CYS A 135 -10.55 5.56 -19.16
N LEU A 136 -9.89 6.24 -18.24
CA LEU A 136 -10.19 6.19 -16.82
C LEU A 136 -11.31 7.20 -16.50
N MET A 137 -12.29 6.76 -15.71
CA MET A 137 -13.36 7.59 -15.15
C MET A 137 -13.40 7.50 -13.63
#